data_AF-A0A9P6R4X2-F1
#
_entry.id   AF-A0A9P6R4X2-F1
#
_cell.length_a   1.000
_cell.length_b   1.000
_cell.length_c   1.000
_cell.angle_alpha   90.00
_cell.angle_beta   90.00
_cell.angle_gamma   90.00
#
_symmetry.space_group_name_H-M   'P 1'
#
loop_
_entity.id
_entity.type
_entity.pdbx_description
1 polymer ?
#
loop_
_entity_poly.entity_id
_entity_poly.type
_entity_poly.pdbx_seq_one_letter_code
_entity_poly.pdbx_strand_id
1 'polypeptide(L)'
;MSSAVSLPVNVQPWLKYAATTVGRDKIYRAVQYFSRFLAWYLLRQGATKETVARFSNLKKTLGLSRKLMRFGKPIEHLENAAKATSVKDEFLRYATIGKQLAYAGYLTFDGLIFIDGSGAYKFKNIKKYNELASKFWLAGIVFGFVSGLYKTRQIQIRRVTAARGLAHSGESEKSNARTELKALAKEQHSVNTQLLQDGLDMLLPSTALGYLNLDDGALGLIGTTTAIMGAKTQWRKVNKA
;
A
#
# COMPACT_ATOMS: atom_id res chain seq x y z
N MET A 1 27.45 35.11 8.55
CA MET A 1 27.49 33.94 7.65
C MET A 1 27.41 32.69 8.51
N SER A 2 26.27 32.00 8.54
CA SER A 2 26.12 30.78 9.34
C SER A 2 26.81 29.64 8.59
N SER A 3 27.91 29.14 9.14
CA SER A 3 28.59 27.94 8.70
C SER A 3 27.65 26.76 8.93
N ALA A 4 27.00 26.30 7.85
CA ALA A 4 26.20 25.09 7.90
C ALA A 4 27.10 23.92 8.34
N VAL A 5 26.87 23.41 9.55
CA VAL A 5 27.52 22.21 10.05
C VAL A 5 27.10 21.05 9.14
N SER A 6 28.02 20.61 8.28
CA SER A 6 27.82 19.42 7.47
C SER A 6 28.00 18.18 8.35
N LEU A 7 26.91 17.47 8.63
CA LEU A 7 26.98 16.20 9.36
C LEU A 7 27.78 15.16 8.55
N PRO A 8 28.55 14.27 9.20
CA PRO A 8 29.35 13.25 8.52
C PRO A 8 28.50 12.23 7.73
N VAL A 9 27.20 12.14 8.05
CA VAL A 9 26.23 11.33 7.31
C VAL A 9 25.08 12.24 6.86
N ASN A 10 24.74 12.21 5.57
CA ASN A 10 23.59 12.94 5.05
C ASN A 10 22.28 12.27 5.50
N VAL A 11 21.71 12.78 6.60
CA VAL A 11 20.44 12.30 7.17
C VAL A 11 19.20 12.92 6.52
N GLN A 12 19.36 13.91 5.62
CA GLN A 12 18.22 14.63 5.02
C GLN A 12 17.22 13.71 4.31
N PRO A 13 17.64 12.67 3.54
CA PRO A 13 16.68 11.78 2.91
C PRO A 13 15.82 11.00 3.90
N TRP A 14 16.40 10.63 5.05
CA TRP A 14 15.68 9.98 6.13
C TRP A 14 14.70 10.92 6.81
N LEU A 15 15.12 12.16 7.10
CA LEU A 15 14.26 13.17 7.73
C LEU A 15 13.03 13.47 6.85
N LYS A 16 13.21 13.65 5.52
CA LYS A 16 12.10 13.83 4.57
C LYS A 16 11.12 12.66 4.60
N TYR A 17 11.62 11.43 4.70
CA TYR A 17 10.80 10.23 4.77
C TYR A 17 10.04 10.12 6.10
N ALA A 18 10.76 10.21 7.21
CA ALA A 18 10.22 10.06 8.57
C ALA A 18 9.31 11.22 9.00
N ALA A 19 9.43 12.39 8.35
CA ALA A 19 8.51 13.51 8.54
C ALA A 19 7.09 13.19 8.04
N THR A 20 6.93 12.25 7.10
CA THR A 20 5.60 11.87 6.58
C THR A 20 4.96 10.78 7.43
N THR A 21 3.65 10.92 7.69
CA THR A 21 2.85 9.86 8.35
C THR A 21 2.90 8.54 7.57
N VAL A 22 2.93 8.62 6.23
CA VAL A 22 3.04 7.44 5.35
C VAL A 22 4.39 6.73 5.54
N GLY A 23 5.50 7.48 5.61
CA GLY A 23 6.83 6.89 5.80
C GLY A 23 6.93 6.13 7.12
N ARG A 24 6.45 6.74 8.21
CA ARG A 24 6.38 6.09 9.53
C ARG A 24 5.45 4.87 9.53
N ASP A 25 4.25 4.97 8.93
CA ASP A 25 3.31 3.83 8.85
C ASP A 25 3.93 2.61 8.14
N LYS A 26 4.70 2.81 7.07
CA LYS A 26 5.34 1.71 6.33
C LYS A 26 6.44 1.02 7.15
N ILE A 27 7.24 1.77 7.91
CA ILE A 27 8.21 1.19 8.84
C ILE A 27 7.49 0.36 9.90
N TYR A 28 6.49 0.95 10.55
CA TYR A 28 5.73 0.27 11.60
C TYR A 28 5.00 -0.96 11.05
N ARG A 29 4.50 -0.93 9.81
CA ARG A 29 3.91 -2.09 9.14
C ARG A 29 4.92 -3.21 8.98
N ALA A 30 6.13 -2.90 8.51
CA ALA A 30 7.18 -3.89 8.32
C ALA A 30 7.53 -4.57 9.64
N VAL A 31 7.77 -3.80 10.70
CA VAL A 31 8.09 -4.34 12.04
C VAL A 31 6.91 -5.13 12.60
N GLN A 32 5.67 -4.64 12.45
CA GLN A 32 4.47 -5.33 12.91
C GLN A 32 4.30 -6.71 12.28
N TYR A 33 4.38 -6.79 10.95
CA TYR A 33 4.19 -8.05 10.22
C TYR A 33 5.39 -8.99 10.38
N PHE A 34 6.59 -8.46 10.49
CA PHE A 34 7.75 -9.29 10.80
C PHE A 34 7.67 -9.85 12.22
N SER A 35 7.17 -9.07 13.19
CA SER A 35 6.89 -9.56 14.55
C SER A 35 5.81 -10.65 14.55
N ARG A 36 4.82 -10.59 13.64
CA ARG A 36 3.85 -11.68 13.44
C ARG A 36 4.54 -12.96 12.99
N PHE A 37 5.42 -12.87 12.00
CA PHE A 37 6.21 -14.00 11.54
C PHE A 37 7.10 -14.56 12.65
N LEU A 38 7.83 -13.71 13.38
CA LEU A 38 8.72 -14.14 14.46
C LEU A 38 7.97 -14.84 15.60
N ALA A 39 6.82 -14.32 16.01
CA ALA A 39 6.00 -14.98 17.03
C ALA A 39 5.58 -16.40 16.60
N TRP A 40 5.16 -16.55 15.34
CA TRP A 40 4.82 -17.85 14.77
C TRP A 40 6.02 -18.78 14.65
N TYR A 41 7.15 -18.28 14.16
CA TYR A 41 8.37 -19.05 13.95
C TYR A 41 8.94 -19.54 15.28
N LEU A 42 9.12 -18.64 16.26
CA LEU A 42 9.72 -18.96 17.55
C LEU A 42 8.87 -19.94 18.37
N LEU A 43 7.54 -19.85 18.28
CA LEU A 43 6.64 -20.83 18.89
C LEU A 43 6.93 -22.25 18.38
N ARG A 44 7.19 -22.39 17.07
CA ARG A 44 7.50 -23.68 16.44
C ARG A 44 8.91 -24.18 16.73
N GLN A 45 9.83 -23.28 17.06
CA GLN A 45 11.18 -23.62 17.51
C GLN A 45 11.24 -23.95 19.01
N GLY A 46 10.10 -24.03 19.70
CA GLY A 46 10.07 -24.35 21.14
C GLY A 46 10.51 -23.21 22.05
N ALA A 47 10.46 -21.96 21.58
CA ALA A 47 10.79 -20.81 22.42
C ALA A 47 9.82 -20.67 23.60
N THR A 48 10.26 -19.98 24.66
CA THR A 48 9.43 -19.75 25.85
C THR A 48 8.18 -18.94 25.52
N LYS A 49 7.09 -19.19 26.26
CA LYS A 49 5.83 -18.42 26.13
C LYS A 49 6.06 -16.92 26.25
N GLU A 50 6.97 -16.50 27.13
CA GLU A 50 7.34 -15.10 27.30
C GLU A 50 7.96 -14.50 26.03
N THR A 51 8.89 -15.23 25.40
CA THR A 51 9.54 -14.78 24.15
C THR A 51 8.52 -14.60 23.03
N VAL A 52 7.61 -15.56 22.85
CA VAL A 52 6.52 -15.47 21.87
C VAL A 52 5.57 -14.32 22.19
N ALA A 53 5.29 -14.08 23.48
CA ALA A 53 4.45 -12.98 23.93
C ALA A 53 5.06 -11.61 23.63
N ARG A 54 6.38 -11.44 23.76
CA ARG A 54 7.07 -10.17 23.41
C ARG A 54 6.79 -9.74 21.97
N PHE A 55 6.95 -10.65 21.00
CA PHE A 55 6.68 -10.36 19.58
C PHE A 55 5.18 -10.23 19.28
N SER A 56 4.33 -11.02 19.96
CA SER A 56 2.87 -10.89 19.84
C SER A 56 2.36 -9.54 20.35
N ASN A 57 2.92 -9.05 21.45
CA ASN A 57 2.62 -7.74 22.01
C ASN A 57 3.11 -6.62 21.09
N LEU A 58 4.32 -6.73 20.54
CA LEU A 58 4.83 -5.75 19.57
C LEU A 58 3.94 -5.66 18.31
N LYS A 59 3.55 -6.81 17.74
CA LYS A 59 2.56 -6.92 16.65
C LYS A 59 1.26 -6.20 17.02
N LYS A 60 0.72 -6.46 18.22
CA LYS A 60 -0.54 -5.87 18.69
C LYS A 60 -0.43 -4.35 18.84
N THR A 61 0.59 -3.86 19.55
CA THR A 61 0.80 -2.44 19.83
C THR A 61 0.99 -1.65 18.54
N LEU A 62 1.91 -2.07 17.65
CA LEU A 62 2.11 -1.42 16.36
C LEU A 62 0.84 -1.48 15.49
N GLY A 63 0.14 -2.61 15.52
CA GLY A 63 -1.12 -2.79 14.82
C GLY A 63 -2.23 -1.85 15.28
N LEU A 64 -2.21 -1.40 16.54
CA LEU A 64 -3.14 -0.41 17.08
C LEU A 64 -2.67 1.02 16.79
N SER A 65 -1.39 1.34 17.05
CA SER A 65 -0.80 2.66 16.77
C SER A 65 -0.92 3.07 15.30
N ARG A 66 -0.79 2.12 14.39
CA ARG A 66 -0.98 2.40 12.96
C ARG A 66 -2.42 2.74 12.58
N LYS A 67 -3.43 2.19 13.28
CA LYS A 67 -4.82 2.62 13.09
C LYS A 67 -5.01 4.06 13.54
N LEU A 68 -4.40 4.42 14.67
CA LEU A 68 -4.40 5.80 15.16
C LEU A 68 -3.83 6.77 14.12
N MET A 69 -2.71 6.43 13.48
CA MET A 69 -2.11 7.26 12.43
C MET A 69 -2.96 7.44 11.18
N ARG A 70 -4.02 6.64 11.01
CA ARG A 70 -4.94 6.69 9.86
C ARG A 70 -6.25 7.41 10.16
N PHE A 71 -6.47 7.94 11.38
CA PHE A 71 -7.61 8.83 11.61
C PHE A 71 -7.60 10.01 10.63
N GLY A 72 -8.79 10.39 10.18
CA GLY A 72 -8.97 11.45 9.16
C GLY A 72 -8.74 11.00 7.72
N LYS A 73 -8.06 9.86 7.47
CA LYS A 73 -7.87 9.33 6.10
C LYS A 73 -9.16 9.08 5.31
N PRO A 74 -10.30 8.67 5.92
CA PRO A 74 -11.54 8.55 5.17
C PRO A 74 -11.93 9.82 4.39
N ILE A 75 -11.66 11.00 4.95
CA ILE A 75 -11.98 12.28 4.31
C ILE A 75 -11.14 12.49 3.06
N GLU A 76 -9.83 12.20 3.12
CA GLU A 76 -8.96 12.24 1.93
C GLU A 76 -9.45 11.29 0.83
N HIS A 77 -9.95 10.11 1.20
CA HIS A 77 -10.50 9.16 0.23
C HIS A 77 -11.81 9.64 -0.38
N LEU A 78 -12.70 10.26 0.38
CA LEU A 78 -13.92 10.87 -0.15
C LEU A 78 -13.61 12.02 -1.12
N GLU A 79 -12.66 12.88 -0.78
CA GLU A 79 -12.19 13.95 -1.67
C GLU A 79 -11.60 13.37 -2.97
N ASN A 80 -10.78 12.32 -2.87
CA ASN A 80 -10.22 11.65 -4.04
C ASN A 80 -11.29 10.94 -4.89
N ALA A 81 -12.37 10.44 -4.28
CA ALA A 81 -13.52 9.91 -5.01
C ALA A 81 -14.23 11.02 -5.81
N ALA A 82 -14.45 12.19 -5.18
CA ALA A 82 -15.04 13.34 -5.86
C ALA A 82 -14.17 13.82 -7.03
N LYS A 83 -12.85 13.95 -6.83
CA LYS A 83 -11.90 14.31 -7.91
C LYS A 83 -11.93 13.31 -9.07
N ALA A 84 -12.09 12.02 -8.76
CA ALA A 84 -12.10 10.97 -9.78
C ALA A 84 -13.28 11.09 -10.76
N THR A 85 -14.36 11.80 -10.42
CA THR A 85 -15.50 12.05 -11.34
C THR A 85 -15.09 12.78 -12.62
N SER A 86 -14.00 13.55 -12.57
CA SER A 86 -13.44 14.27 -13.73
C SER A 86 -12.54 13.43 -14.63
N VAL A 87 -12.26 12.16 -14.28
CA VAL A 87 -11.45 11.27 -15.11
C VAL A 87 -12.19 10.96 -16.42
N LYS A 88 -11.53 11.21 -17.56
CA LYS A 88 -12.10 11.03 -18.90
C LYS A 88 -12.39 9.58 -19.26
N ASP A 89 -11.47 8.67 -18.91
CA ASP A 89 -11.64 7.25 -19.15
C ASP A 89 -12.69 6.69 -18.18
N GLU A 90 -13.82 6.23 -18.71
CA GLU A 90 -14.99 5.85 -17.91
C GLU A 90 -14.72 4.68 -16.98
N PHE A 91 -13.98 3.67 -17.47
CA PHE A 91 -13.63 2.51 -16.67
C PHE A 91 -12.74 2.91 -15.50
N LEU A 92 -11.68 3.68 -15.77
CA LEU A 92 -10.79 4.18 -14.73
C LEU A 92 -11.48 5.14 -13.78
N ARG A 93 -12.45 5.93 -14.25
CA ARG A 93 -13.29 6.80 -13.41
C ARG A 93 -14.04 5.96 -12.39
N TYR A 94 -14.86 5.01 -12.82
CA TYR A 94 -15.66 4.19 -11.91
C TYR A 94 -14.81 3.29 -11.01
N ALA A 95 -13.75 2.68 -11.55
CA ALA A 95 -12.85 1.86 -10.75
C ALA A 95 -12.10 2.68 -9.69
N THR A 96 -11.69 3.92 -10.01
CA THR A 96 -11.07 4.82 -9.04
C THR A 96 -12.08 5.28 -7.99
N ILE A 97 -13.30 5.66 -8.37
CA ILE A 97 -14.36 6.02 -7.40
C ILE A 97 -14.63 4.84 -6.46
N GLY A 98 -14.86 3.64 -7.00
CA GLY A 98 -15.11 2.43 -6.21
C GLY A 98 -13.95 2.13 -5.24
N LYS A 99 -12.70 2.21 -5.72
CA LYS A 99 -11.50 2.07 -4.88
C LYS A 99 -11.51 3.06 -3.71
N GLN A 100 -11.73 4.35 -4.00
CA GLN A 100 -11.65 5.40 -2.99
C GLN A 100 -12.77 5.28 -1.95
N LEU A 101 -14.00 5.01 -2.38
CA LEU A 101 -15.12 4.76 -1.46
C LEU A 101 -14.88 3.53 -0.60
N ALA A 102 -14.31 2.47 -1.16
CA ALA A 102 -13.96 1.27 -0.41
C ALA A 102 -12.89 1.57 0.65
N TYR A 103 -11.84 2.34 0.33
CA TYR A 103 -10.85 2.76 1.33
C TYR A 103 -11.44 3.71 2.39
N ALA A 104 -12.39 4.59 2.04
CA ALA A 104 -13.09 5.42 3.01
C ALA A 104 -13.89 4.56 4.00
N GLY A 105 -14.63 3.55 3.51
CA GLY A 105 -15.35 2.59 4.34
C GLY A 105 -14.41 1.80 5.24
N TYR A 106 -13.36 1.22 4.67
CA TYR A 106 -12.34 0.47 5.41
C TYR A 106 -11.76 1.30 6.56
N LEU A 107 -11.26 2.50 6.27
CA LEU A 107 -10.56 3.32 7.26
C LEU A 107 -11.51 3.93 8.30
N THR A 108 -12.80 4.08 7.98
CA THR A 108 -13.83 4.43 8.96
C THR A 108 -13.99 3.31 9.99
N PHE A 109 -14.17 2.06 9.54
CA PHE A 109 -14.24 0.92 10.46
C PHE A 109 -12.91 0.67 11.19
N ASP A 110 -11.77 0.91 10.54
CA ASP A 110 -10.45 0.84 11.17
C ASP A 110 -10.31 1.81 12.36
N GLY A 111 -10.89 3.02 12.26
CA GLY A 111 -11.00 3.97 13.36
C GLY A 111 -11.87 3.46 14.51
N LEU A 112 -13.04 2.86 14.23
CA LEU A 112 -13.88 2.24 15.26
C LEU A 112 -13.16 1.06 15.94
N ILE A 113 -12.42 0.26 15.18
CA ILE A 113 -11.62 -0.85 15.70
C ILE A 113 -10.47 -0.34 16.57
N PHE A 114 -9.90 0.83 16.27
CA PHE A 114 -8.95 1.48 17.17
C PHE A 114 -9.60 1.87 18.50
N ILE A 115 -10.78 2.51 18.47
CA ILE A 115 -11.50 2.94 19.68
C ILE A 115 -11.80 1.73 20.58
N ASP A 116 -12.21 0.61 20.00
CA ASP A 116 -12.34 -0.64 20.74
C ASP A 116 -10.99 -1.11 21.29
N GLY A 117 -10.01 -1.27 20.41
CA GLY A 117 -8.72 -1.86 20.73
C GLY A 117 -7.92 -1.07 21.78
N SER A 118 -8.11 0.24 21.88
CA SER A 118 -7.50 1.10 22.89
C SER A 118 -8.19 1.02 24.25
N GLY A 119 -9.43 0.52 24.30
CA GLY A 119 -10.25 0.49 25.52
C GLY A 119 -11.04 1.77 25.76
N ALA A 120 -10.99 2.75 24.85
CA ALA A 120 -11.76 3.99 24.97
C ALA A 120 -13.28 3.74 24.95
N TYR A 121 -13.74 2.80 24.13
CA TYR A 121 -15.13 2.33 24.15
C TYR A 121 -15.22 0.91 23.58
N LYS A 122 -15.92 0.00 24.27
CA LYS A 122 -16.08 -1.39 23.83
C LYS A 122 -17.38 -1.62 23.07
N PHE A 123 -17.27 -1.97 21.80
CA PHE A 123 -18.45 -2.21 20.95
C PHE A 123 -18.92 -3.66 21.06
N LYS A 124 -20.24 -3.86 21.26
CA LYS A 124 -20.86 -5.20 21.27
C LYS A 124 -20.62 -5.97 19.96
N ASN A 125 -20.60 -5.27 18.82
CA ASN A 125 -20.52 -5.85 17.49
C ASN A 125 -19.13 -5.70 16.83
N ILE A 126 -18.05 -5.64 17.62
CA ILE A 126 -16.69 -5.41 17.10
C ILE A 126 -16.26 -6.44 16.04
N LYS A 127 -16.74 -7.69 16.12
CA LYS A 127 -16.50 -8.72 15.09
C LYS A 127 -17.02 -8.29 13.71
N LYS A 128 -18.25 -7.76 13.65
CA LYS A 128 -18.85 -7.24 12.42
C LYS A 128 -18.06 -6.06 11.85
N TYR A 129 -17.52 -5.19 12.70
CA TYR A 129 -16.70 -4.07 12.23
C TYR A 129 -15.37 -4.54 11.63
N ASN A 130 -14.73 -5.55 12.22
CA ASN A 130 -13.53 -6.17 11.64
C ASN A 130 -13.83 -6.84 10.29
N GLU A 131 -14.98 -7.52 10.18
CA GLU A 131 -15.43 -8.13 8.93
C GLU A 131 -15.70 -7.07 7.85
N LEU A 132 -16.44 -6.01 8.18
CA LEU A 132 -16.73 -4.90 7.26
C LEU A 132 -15.45 -4.19 6.82
N ALA A 133 -14.54 -3.88 7.76
CA ALA A 133 -13.23 -3.31 7.45
C ALA A 133 -12.47 -4.18 6.44
N SER A 134 -12.47 -5.51 6.64
CA SER A 134 -11.79 -6.45 5.76
C SER A 134 -12.46 -6.55 4.38
N LYS A 135 -13.80 -6.55 4.31
CA LYS A 135 -14.56 -6.52 3.04
C LYS A 135 -14.26 -5.26 2.23
N PHE A 136 -14.31 -4.10 2.88
CA PHE A 136 -14.00 -2.82 2.23
C PHE A 136 -12.53 -2.74 1.80
N TRP A 137 -11.60 -3.25 2.63
CA TRP A 137 -10.19 -3.27 2.27
C TRP A 137 -9.94 -4.17 1.05
N LEU A 138 -10.52 -5.37 1.02
CA LEU A 138 -10.44 -6.28 -0.12
C LEU A 138 -11.04 -5.64 -1.38
N ALA A 139 -12.24 -5.05 -1.29
CA ALA A 139 -12.87 -4.35 -2.41
C ALA A 139 -11.98 -3.23 -2.99
N GLY A 140 -11.37 -2.42 -2.12
CA GLY A 140 -10.44 -1.37 -2.54
C GLY A 140 -9.20 -1.90 -3.28
N ILE A 141 -8.66 -3.04 -2.83
CA ILE A 141 -7.55 -3.71 -3.52
C ILE A 141 -8.01 -4.27 -4.87
N VAL A 142 -9.17 -4.93 -4.93
CA VAL A 142 -9.72 -5.51 -6.18
C VAL A 142 -9.93 -4.43 -7.24
N PHE A 143 -10.55 -3.29 -6.90
CA PHE A 143 -10.67 -2.17 -7.83
C PHE A 143 -9.30 -1.64 -8.30
N GLY A 144 -8.32 -1.57 -7.39
CA GLY A 144 -6.95 -1.19 -7.72
C GLY A 144 -6.27 -2.16 -8.69
N PHE A 145 -6.38 -3.45 -8.42
CA PHE A 145 -5.82 -4.53 -9.21
C PHE A 145 -6.41 -4.54 -10.63
N VAL A 146 -7.74 -4.52 -10.72
CA VAL A 146 -8.49 -4.45 -11.99
C VAL A 146 -8.12 -3.20 -12.80
N SER A 147 -7.98 -2.04 -12.13
CA SER A 147 -7.48 -0.82 -12.78
C SER A 147 -6.05 -0.99 -13.33
N GLY A 148 -5.18 -1.71 -12.62
CA GLY A 148 -3.82 -2.01 -13.06
C GLY A 148 -3.77 -2.93 -14.28
N LEU A 149 -4.65 -3.93 -14.36
CA LEU A 149 -4.79 -4.80 -15.53
C LEU A 149 -5.26 -4.00 -16.75
N TYR A 150 -6.26 -3.14 -16.56
CA TYR A 150 -6.74 -2.25 -17.61
C TYR A 150 -5.65 -1.31 -18.13
N LYS A 151 -4.91 -0.65 -17.23
CA LYS A 151 -3.76 0.19 -17.60
C LYS A 151 -2.68 -0.58 -18.34
N THR A 152 -2.40 -1.82 -17.94
CA THR A 152 -1.46 -2.69 -18.65
C THR A 152 -1.89 -2.88 -20.10
N ARG A 153 -3.16 -3.17 -20.36
CA ARG A 153 -3.70 -3.27 -21.73
C ARG A 153 -3.55 -1.96 -22.50
N GLN A 154 -3.88 -0.82 -21.90
CA GLN A 154 -3.73 0.50 -22.54
C GLN A 154 -2.27 0.80 -22.89
N ILE A 155 -1.33 0.47 -22.00
CA ILE A 155 0.11 0.63 -22.24
C ILE A 155 0.56 -0.26 -23.41
N GLN A 156 0.10 -1.52 -23.49
CA GLN A 156 0.46 -2.39 -24.61
C GLN A 156 -0.03 -1.84 -25.95
N ILE A 157 -1.26 -1.32 -26.02
CA ILE A 157 -1.79 -0.70 -27.24
C ILE A 157 -0.93 0.51 -27.65
N ARG A 158 -0.64 1.40 -26.69
CA ARG A 158 0.21 2.58 -26.93
C ARG A 158 1.63 2.21 -27.36
N ARG A 159 2.20 1.14 -26.79
CA ARG A 159 3.52 0.62 -27.17
C ARG A 159 3.58 0.16 -28.61
N VAL A 160 2.56 -0.56 -29.09
CA VAL A 160 2.49 -0.99 -30.49
C VAL A 160 2.44 0.22 -31.42
N THR A 161 1.65 1.24 -31.09
CA THR A 161 1.58 2.49 -31.87
C THR A 161 2.92 3.23 -31.86
N ALA A 162 3.53 3.43 -30.70
CA ALA A 162 4.83 4.10 -30.59
C ALA A 162 5.94 3.34 -31.33
N ALA A 163 5.92 2.00 -31.32
CA ALA A 163 6.88 1.17 -32.04
C ALA A 163 6.78 1.35 -33.57
N ARG A 164 5.58 1.58 -34.12
CA ARG A 164 5.40 1.88 -35.56
C ARG A 164 6.08 3.19 -35.96
N GLY A 165 6.11 4.18 -35.07
CA GLY A 165 6.82 5.44 -35.29
C GLY A 165 8.34 5.30 -35.48
N LEU A 166 8.93 4.17 -35.05
CA LEU A 166 10.34 3.88 -35.31
C LEU A 166 10.63 3.51 -36.78
N ALA A 167 9.61 3.05 -37.51
CA ALA A 167 9.72 2.65 -38.91
C ALA A 167 9.57 3.84 -39.88
N HIS A 168 9.23 5.03 -39.39
CA HIS A 168 9.16 6.24 -40.21
C HIS A 168 10.55 6.74 -40.60
N SER A 169 10.64 7.49 -41.70
CA SER A 169 11.91 7.95 -42.26
C SER A 169 12.51 9.13 -41.49
N GLY A 170 11.68 9.94 -40.81
CA GLY A 170 12.11 11.15 -40.12
C GLY A 170 12.79 10.86 -38.77
N GLU A 171 13.98 11.43 -38.55
CA GLU A 171 14.71 11.26 -37.28
C GLU A 171 13.96 11.88 -36.08
N SER A 172 13.20 12.96 -36.32
CA SER A 172 12.33 13.59 -35.30
C SER A 172 11.24 12.62 -34.82
N GLU A 173 10.59 11.90 -35.74
CA GLU A 173 9.54 10.93 -35.43
C GLU A 173 10.10 9.72 -34.68
N LYS A 174 11.27 9.22 -35.10
CA LYS A 174 12.01 8.16 -34.39
C LYS A 174 12.39 8.58 -32.98
N SER A 175 12.87 9.81 -32.80
CA SER A 175 13.24 10.36 -31.49
C SER A 175 12.04 10.45 -30.55
N ASN A 176 10.89 10.93 -31.05
CA ASN A 176 9.64 10.99 -30.30
C ASN A 176 9.16 9.59 -29.90
N ALA A 177 9.17 8.64 -30.85
CA ALA A 177 8.83 7.25 -30.59
C ALA A 177 9.74 6.61 -29.53
N ARG A 178 11.06 6.81 -29.58
CA ARG A 178 12.01 6.32 -28.57
C ARG A 178 11.71 6.90 -27.18
N THR A 179 11.38 8.19 -27.12
CA THR A 179 11.04 8.88 -25.86
C THR A 179 9.75 8.35 -25.27
N GLU A 180 8.71 8.17 -26.10
CA GLU A 180 7.44 7.59 -25.65
C GLU A 180 7.62 6.14 -25.18
N LEU A 181 8.36 5.31 -25.91
CA LEU A 181 8.64 3.92 -25.51
C LEU A 181 9.36 3.85 -24.16
N LYS A 182 10.34 4.73 -23.90
CA LYS A 182 11.00 4.83 -22.58
C LYS A 182 10.01 5.23 -21.49
N ALA A 183 9.11 6.18 -21.76
CA ALA A 183 8.08 6.58 -20.81
C ALA A 183 7.10 5.43 -20.51
N LEU A 184 6.63 4.71 -21.54
CA LEU A 184 5.76 3.54 -21.42
C LEU A 184 6.44 2.36 -20.71
N ALA A 185 7.76 2.20 -20.85
CA ALA A 185 8.54 1.23 -20.08
C ALA A 185 8.50 1.53 -18.58
N LYS A 186 8.72 2.80 -18.21
CA LYS A 186 8.66 3.27 -16.83
C LYS A 186 7.24 3.17 -16.25
N GLU A 187 6.23 3.53 -17.04
CA GLU A 187 4.82 3.42 -16.66
C GLU A 187 4.43 1.97 -16.37
N GLN A 188 4.75 1.03 -17.27
CA GLN A 188 4.48 -0.40 -17.07
C GLN A 188 5.20 -0.96 -15.85
N HIS A 189 6.45 -0.57 -15.60
CA HIS A 189 7.17 -1.02 -14.41
C HIS A 189 6.46 -0.58 -13.12
N SER A 190 5.95 0.66 -13.10
CA SER A 190 5.15 1.16 -11.97
C SER A 190 3.84 0.39 -11.81
N VAL A 191 3.13 0.10 -12.90
CA VAL A 191 1.88 -0.68 -12.89
C VAL A 191 2.12 -2.12 -12.42
N ASN A 192 3.17 -2.79 -12.92
CA ASN A 192 3.53 -4.16 -12.52
C ASN A 192 3.88 -4.24 -11.04
N THR A 193 4.63 -3.24 -10.53
CA THR A 193 4.97 -3.19 -9.11
C THR A 193 3.70 -3.06 -8.25
N GLN A 194 2.74 -2.23 -8.67
CA GLN A 194 1.47 -2.08 -7.97
C GLN A 194 0.61 -3.34 -8.06
N LEU A 195 0.52 -3.98 -9.23
CA LEU A 195 -0.22 -5.23 -9.42
C LEU A 195 0.33 -6.36 -8.52
N LEU A 196 1.66 -6.50 -8.46
CA LEU A 196 2.29 -7.46 -7.55
C LEU A 196 1.95 -7.14 -6.10
N GLN A 197 2.03 -5.86 -5.70
CA GLN A 197 1.71 -5.46 -4.33
C GLN A 197 0.23 -5.73 -4.00
N ASP A 198 -0.69 -5.36 -4.89
CA ASP A 198 -2.14 -5.58 -4.71
C ASP A 198 -2.47 -7.08 -4.67
N GLY A 199 -1.84 -7.89 -5.53
CA GLY A 199 -1.97 -9.35 -5.53
C GLY A 199 -1.50 -10.02 -4.24
N LEU A 200 -0.44 -9.50 -3.61
CA LEU A 200 0.01 -9.95 -2.30
C LEU A 200 -0.88 -9.41 -1.16
N ASP A 201 -1.21 -8.12 -1.18
CA ASP A 201 -1.98 -7.47 -0.13
C ASP A 201 -3.41 -8.03 -0.04
N MET A 202 -4.04 -8.50 -1.13
CA MET A 202 -5.39 -9.10 -1.10
C MET A 202 -5.47 -10.40 -0.31
N LEU A 203 -4.35 -11.12 -0.15
CA LEU A 203 -4.30 -12.36 0.64
C LEU A 203 -4.58 -12.08 2.12
N LEU A 204 -4.25 -10.88 2.60
CA LEU A 204 -4.40 -10.47 3.99
C LEU A 204 -5.89 -10.32 4.41
N PRO A 205 -6.72 -9.47 3.78
CA PRO A 205 -8.14 -9.40 4.09
C PRO A 205 -8.89 -10.66 3.66
N SER A 206 -8.47 -11.36 2.60
CA SER A 206 -9.10 -12.64 2.20
C SER A 206 -8.96 -13.71 3.29
N THR A 207 -7.79 -13.79 3.93
CA THR A 207 -7.61 -14.68 5.10
C THR A 207 -8.39 -14.18 6.31
N ALA A 208 -8.43 -12.87 6.56
CA ALA A 208 -9.23 -12.30 7.66
C ALA A 208 -10.75 -12.55 7.51
N LEU A 209 -11.23 -12.69 6.26
CA LEU A 209 -12.62 -13.02 5.93
C LEU A 209 -12.90 -14.54 5.91
N GLY A 210 -11.88 -15.38 6.09
CA GLY A 210 -12.01 -16.84 6.02
C GLY A 210 -12.11 -17.40 4.59
N TYR A 211 -11.80 -16.61 3.55
CA TYR A 211 -11.76 -17.10 2.17
C TYR A 211 -10.50 -17.91 1.86
N LEU A 212 -9.44 -17.71 2.65
CA LEU A 212 -8.17 -18.42 2.56
C LEU A 212 -7.71 -18.84 3.96
N ASN A 213 -6.96 -19.93 4.05
CA ASN A 213 -6.44 -20.48 5.31
C ASN A 213 -4.91 -20.34 5.40
N LEU A 214 -4.40 -19.11 5.32
CA LEU A 214 -2.96 -18.85 5.49
C LEU A 214 -2.59 -18.73 6.97
N ASP A 215 -1.46 -19.30 7.35
CA ASP A 215 -0.96 -19.19 8.73
C ASP A 215 -0.30 -17.82 9.02
N ASP A 216 -0.03 -17.58 10.32
CA ASP A 216 0.59 -16.33 10.77
C ASP A 216 2.01 -16.11 10.21
N GLY A 217 2.73 -17.17 9.85
CA GLY A 217 4.04 -17.11 9.21
C GLY A 217 3.94 -16.53 7.80
N ALA A 218 3.09 -17.14 6.96
CA ALA A 218 2.84 -16.67 5.59
C ALA A 218 2.32 -15.22 5.59
N LEU A 219 1.33 -14.91 6.43
CA LEU A 219 0.77 -13.55 6.53
C LEU A 219 1.80 -12.54 7.02
N GLY A 220 2.69 -12.94 7.94
CA GLY A 220 3.80 -12.13 8.41
C GLY A 220 4.79 -11.78 7.30
N LEU A 221 5.21 -12.76 6.49
CA LEU A 221 6.14 -12.53 5.38
C LEU A 221 5.52 -11.71 4.24
N ILE A 222 4.27 -12.02 3.87
CA ILE A 222 3.53 -11.25 2.85
C ILE A 222 3.41 -9.79 3.28
N GLY A 223 2.91 -9.53 4.48
CA GLY A 223 2.73 -8.16 4.97
C GLY A 223 4.04 -7.40 5.18
N THR A 224 5.14 -8.09 5.48
CA THR A 224 6.48 -7.50 5.55
C THR A 224 6.98 -7.11 4.16
N THR A 225 6.83 -8.00 3.19
CA THR A 225 7.21 -7.76 1.79
C THR A 225 6.47 -6.56 1.22
N THR A 226 5.14 -6.51 1.34
CA THR A 226 4.35 -5.39 0.81
C THR A 226 4.60 -4.09 1.58
N ALA A 227 4.96 -4.16 2.86
CA ALA A 227 5.40 -2.99 3.62
C ALA A 227 6.72 -2.40 3.07
N ILE A 228 7.71 -3.25 2.77
CA ILE A 228 9.00 -2.84 2.20
C ILE A 228 8.81 -2.26 0.79
N MET A 229 7.97 -2.89 -0.05
CA MET A 229 7.61 -2.34 -1.37
C MET A 229 6.99 -0.94 -1.25
N GLY A 230 6.05 -0.77 -0.32
CA GLY A 230 5.44 0.52 -0.03
C GLY A 230 6.43 1.54 0.53
N ALA A 231 7.35 1.13 1.41
CA ALA A 231 8.40 1.98 1.96
C ALA A 231 9.34 2.49 0.87
N LYS A 232 9.79 1.61 -0.03
CA LYS A 232 10.64 1.98 -1.18
C LYS A 232 9.93 2.96 -2.12
N THR A 233 8.63 2.78 -2.34
CA THR A 233 7.82 3.69 -3.15
C THR A 233 7.75 5.07 -2.51
N GLN A 234 7.45 5.14 -1.21
CA GLN A 234 7.37 6.41 -0.49
C GLN A 234 8.75 7.09 -0.37
N TRP A 235 9.82 6.33 -0.14
CA TRP A 235 11.20 6.83 -0.14
C TRP A 235 11.55 7.54 -1.44
N ARG A 236 11.27 6.88 -2.57
CA ARG A 236 11.47 7.47 -3.89
C ARG A 236 10.60 8.71 -4.10
N LYS A 237 9.37 8.75 -3.57
CA LYS A 237 8.47 9.89 -3.73
C LYS A 237 8.99 11.16 -3.05
N VAL A 238 9.51 11.03 -1.83
CA VAL A 238 9.94 12.19 -1.01
C VAL A 238 11.38 12.63 -1.26
N ASN A 239 12.20 11.75 -1.87
CA ASN A 239 13.62 11.99 -2.11
C ASN A 239 13.99 12.16 -3.59
N LYS A 240 13.00 12.14 -4.49
CA LYS A 240 13.21 12.62 -5.85
C LYS A 240 13.27 14.15 -5.80
N ALA A 241 14.47 14.68 -6.01
CA ALA A 241 14.67 16.00 -6.59
C ALA A 241 14.37 15.91 -8.09
#